data_AF-A0A9D5X1H5-F1
#
_entry.id   AF-A0A9D5X1H5-F1
#
_cell.length_a   1.000
_cell.length_b   1.000
_cell.length_c   1.000
_cell.angle_alpha   90.00
_cell.angle_beta   90.00
_cell.angle_gamma   90.00
#
_symmetry.space_group_name_H-M   'P 1'
#
loop_
_entity.id
_entity.type
_entity.pdbx_description
1 polymer ?
#
loop_
_entity_poly.entity_id
_entity_poly.type
_entity_poly.pdbx_seq_one_letter_code
_entity_poly.pdbx_strand_id
1 'polypeptide(L)'
;MKRLVILLVLTVLYNISSASAKGKIIEQKRLYFGKNADYYVIAKENGKGGGDIPQCGPIDIILKKGKREISRFQSFPIWYNCPLDGFLGITVKGRYFTIEDSYCDIADRVYTFTTFRYDAIKKEFVLHRYGESYIDSREPERDIPEKSYLVTEYIPFQKVTAELLLGLKKNFK
;
A
#
# COMPACT_ATOMS: atom_id res chain seq x y z
N MET A 1 -48.54 46.17 9.94
CA MET A 1 -48.71 45.31 8.74
C MET A 1 -47.50 45.60 7.84
N LYS A 2 -46.55 44.74 7.47
CA LYS A 2 -46.31 43.29 7.54
C LYS A 2 -44.83 43.05 7.91
N ARG A 3 -44.54 42.03 8.72
CA ARG A 3 -43.24 41.33 8.78
C ARG A 3 -43.23 40.25 7.69
N LEU A 4 -42.06 39.95 7.10
CA LEU A 4 -41.58 38.69 6.45
C LEU A 4 -40.54 39.07 5.35
N VAL A 5 -39.42 38.39 5.07
CA VAL A 5 -38.68 37.25 5.64
C VAL A 5 -37.36 37.07 4.82
N ILE A 6 -36.24 36.82 5.52
CA ILE A 6 -35.11 35.88 5.24
C ILE A 6 -34.42 35.94 3.86
N LEU A 7 -33.13 36.35 3.78
CA LEU A 7 -31.88 35.57 3.97
C LEU A 7 -31.50 34.63 2.80
N LEU A 8 -30.26 34.81 2.32
CA LEU A 8 -29.40 33.86 1.59
C LEU A 8 -29.85 33.33 0.22
N VAL A 9 -29.24 33.87 -0.84
CA VAL A 9 -28.69 33.05 -1.93
C VAL A 9 -27.34 33.65 -2.36
N LEU A 10 -26.31 33.41 -1.55
CA LEU A 10 -24.90 33.54 -1.93
C LEU A 10 -24.47 32.20 -2.53
N THR A 11 -25.07 31.85 -3.68
CA THR A 11 -24.59 30.77 -4.56
C THR A 11 -24.17 31.53 -5.82
N VAL A 12 -22.88 31.75 -6.06
CA VAL A 12 -22.00 30.73 -6.59
C VAL A 12 -20.60 30.95 -6.00
N LEU A 13 -20.32 30.36 -4.85
CA LEU A 13 -18.97 29.82 -4.65
C LEU A 13 -18.87 28.70 -5.68
N TYR A 14 -18.23 29.00 -6.81
CA TYR A 14 -17.60 28.00 -7.65
C TYR A 14 -16.63 27.28 -6.72
N ASN A 15 -17.14 26.25 -6.04
CA ASN A 15 -16.35 25.15 -5.58
C ASN A 15 -15.74 24.57 -6.84
N ILE A 16 -14.61 25.13 -7.25
CA ILE A 16 -13.55 24.36 -7.88
C ILE A 16 -13.09 23.43 -6.76
N SER A 17 -13.92 22.42 -6.48
CA SER A 17 -13.42 21.15 -6.02
C SER A 17 -12.47 20.76 -7.12
N SER A 18 -11.18 21.01 -6.88
CA SER A 18 -10.12 20.34 -7.57
C SER A 18 -10.50 18.87 -7.52
N ALA A 19 -11.05 18.37 -8.63
CA ALA A 19 -11.27 16.97 -8.84
C ALA A 19 -9.85 16.39 -8.90
N SER A 20 -9.29 16.12 -7.72
CA SER A 20 -8.08 15.35 -7.57
C SER A 20 -8.31 14.10 -8.39
N ALA A 21 -7.56 13.97 -9.49
CA ALA A 21 -7.68 12.88 -10.43
C ALA A 21 -7.78 11.59 -9.61
N LYS A 22 -8.97 10.97 -9.62
CA LYS A 22 -9.23 9.78 -8.80
C LYS A 22 -8.37 8.67 -9.38
N GLY A 23 -7.19 8.45 -8.81
CA GLY A 23 -6.31 7.36 -9.22
C GLY A 23 -7.07 6.03 -9.29
N LYS A 24 -6.74 5.20 -10.28
CA LYS A 24 -7.43 3.94 -10.55
C LYS A 24 -7.22 2.97 -9.39
N ILE A 25 -8.27 2.24 -8.99
CA ILE A 25 -8.11 1.09 -8.09
C ILE A 25 -7.53 -0.05 -8.94
N ILE A 26 -6.37 -0.55 -8.52
CA ILE A 26 -5.67 -1.66 -9.16
C ILE A 26 -6.22 -2.97 -8.60
N GLU A 27 -6.30 -3.07 -7.28
CA GLU A 27 -6.75 -4.26 -6.60
C GLU A 27 -7.48 -3.92 -5.29
N GLN A 28 -8.44 -4.76 -4.91
CA GLN A 28 -9.12 -4.68 -3.63
C GLN A 28 -9.36 -6.09 -3.09
N LYS A 29 -8.98 -6.33 -1.82
CA LYS A 29 -9.28 -7.57 -1.10
C LYS A 29 -10.07 -7.28 0.16
N ARG A 30 -11.09 -8.10 0.41
CA ARG A 30 -11.78 -8.15 1.70
C ARG A 30 -10.99 -9.06 2.65
N LEU A 31 -10.83 -8.61 3.89
CA LEU A 31 -10.23 -9.39 4.96
C LEU A 31 -11.36 -9.99 5.82
N TYR A 32 -11.39 -11.31 5.94
CA TYR A 32 -12.48 -12.03 6.57
C TYR A 32 -12.18 -12.32 8.05
N PHE A 33 -12.91 -11.67 8.96
CA PHE A 33 -12.80 -11.83 10.41
C PHE A 33 -14.07 -12.40 11.08
N GLY A 34 -14.95 -13.03 10.30
CA GLY A 34 -16.30 -13.41 10.73
C GLY A 34 -17.31 -12.27 10.53
N LYS A 35 -18.47 -12.35 11.21
CA LYS A 35 -19.65 -11.52 10.90
C LYS A 35 -19.50 -10.00 11.17
N ASN A 36 -18.48 -9.56 11.92
CA ASN A 36 -18.49 -8.23 12.57
C ASN A 36 -17.34 -7.28 12.21
N ALA A 37 -16.43 -7.65 11.30
CA ALA A 37 -15.36 -6.74 10.88
C ALA A 37 -15.04 -6.89 9.39
N ASP A 38 -15.52 -5.92 8.61
CA ASP A 38 -15.21 -5.77 7.20
C ASP A 38 -14.02 -4.83 7.04
N TYR A 39 -12.82 -5.40 7.01
CA TYR A 39 -11.64 -4.67 6.56
C TYR A 39 -11.42 -4.91 5.07
N TYR A 40 -10.91 -3.89 4.39
CA TYR A 40 -10.50 -3.97 3.00
C TYR A 40 -9.08 -3.43 2.87
N VAL A 41 -8.25 -4.10 2.07
CA VAL A 41 -6.97 -3.57 1.59
C VAL A 41 -7.15 -3.23 0.12
N ILE A 42 -6.80 -2.01 -0.24
CA ILE A 42 -6.98 -1.47 -1.58
C ILE A 42 -5.63 -0.97 -2.08
N ALA A 43 -5.22 -1.45 -3.24
CA ALA A 43 -4.12 -0.88 -4.01
C ALA A 43 -4.69 0.13 -5.01
N LYS A 44 -4.20 1.36 -4.96
CA LYS A 44 -4.68 2.47 -5.81
C LYS A 44 -3.50 3.21 -6.41
N GLU A 45 -3.55 3.50 -7.71
CA GLU A 45 -2.57 4.36 -8.35
C GLU A 45 -2.53 5.72 -7.64
N ASN A 46 -1.32 6.14 -7.27
CA ASN A 46 -1.10 7.50 -6.85
C ASN A 46 -1.07 8.34 -8.13
N GLY A 47 -2.10 9.16 -8.37
CA GLY A 47 -2.30 9.92 -9.61
C GLY A 47 -1.26 11.01 -9.91
N LYS A 48 -0.03 10.85 -9.41
CA LYS A 48 1.15 11.71 -9.62
C LYS A 48 2.09 11.20 -10.71
N GLY A 49 1.76 10.12 -11.42
CA GLY A 49 2.44 9.72 -12.65
C GLY A 49 1.84 10.42 -13.87
N GLY A 50 2.27 11.65 -14.15
CA GLY A 50 1.87 12.40 -15.34
C GLY A 50 2.93 12.30 -16.44
N GLY A 51 2.62 11.60 -17.52
CA GLY A 51 3.44 11.48 -18.74
C GLY A 51 3.09 10.22 -19.54
N ASP A 52 3.56 10.14 -20.79
CA ASP A 52 3.39 8.99 -21.72
C ASP A 52 4.16 7.72 -21.29
N ILE A 53 4.56 7.67 -20.03
CA ILE A 53 5.38 6.63 -19.44
C ILE A 53 4.48 5.81 -18.49
N PRO A 54 4.28 4.51 -18.75
CA PRO A 54 3.49 3.66 -17.86
C PRO A 54 4.10 3.61 -16.45
N GLN A 55 3.26 3.93 -15.46
CA GLN A 55 3.38 3.62 -14.02
C GLN A 55 4.80 3.59 -13.42
N CYS A 56 5.41 4.77 -13.20
CA CYS A 56 6.65 4.92 -12.41
C CYS A 56 6.41 5.55 -11.03
N GLY A 57 5.21 5.39 -10.45
CA GLY A 57 4.83 6.03 -9.20
C GLY A 57 4.48 5.00 -8.13
N PRO A 58 4.70 5.30 -6.84
CA PRO A 58 4.31 4.38 -5.76
C PRO A 58 2.80 4.15 -5.77
N ILE A 59 2.38 2.94 -5.43
CA ILE A 59 0.98 2.58 -5.25
C ILE A 59 0.56 2.91 -3.83
N ASP A 60 -0.60 3.56 -3.68
CA ASP A 60 -1.19 3.76 -2.38
C ASP A 60 -1.85 2.47 -1.91
N ILE A 61 -1.36 1.92 -0.80
CA ILE A 61 -1.97 0.78 -0.11
C ILE A 61 -2.83 1.32 1.03
N ILE A 62 -4.14 1.22 0.85
CA ILE A 62 -5.15 1.83 1.71
C ILE A 62 -5.85 0.73 2.50
N LEU A 63 -5.82 0.86 3.83
CA LEU A 63 -6.58 0.01 4.74
C LEU A 63 -7.90 0.70 5.10
N LYS A 64 -9.03 0.06 4.82
CA LYS A 64 -10.37 0.51 5.22
C LYS A 64 -11.01 -0.41 6.24
N LYS A 65 -11.89 0.17 7.05
CA LYS A 65 -12.88 -0.53 7.87
C LYS A 65 -14.27 -0.06 7.43
N GLY A 66 -15.02 -0.93 6.78
CA GLY A 66 -16.21 -0.55 6.03
C GLY A 66 -15.88 0.53 4.99
N LYS A 67 -16.55 1.67 5.07
CA LYS A 67 -16.33 2.81 4.14
C LYS A 67 -15.20 3.76 4.58
N ARG A 68 -14.71 3.63 5.83
CA ARG A 68 -13.73 4.56 6.40
C ARG A 68 -12.31 4.10 6.09
N GLU A 69 -11.51 4.98 5.50
CA GLU A 69 -10.05 4.84 5.47
C GLU A 69 -9.49 4.96 6.89
N ILE A 70 -8.77 3.93 7.31
CA ILE A 70 -8.12 3.85 8.61
C ILE A 70 -6.67 4.32 8.47
N SER A 71 -6.01 3.90 7.39
CA SER A 71 -4.63 4.24 7.15
C SER A 71 -4.23 4.01 5.70
N ARG A 72 -3.07 4.53 5.33
CA ARG A 72 -2.43 4.42 4.03
C ARG A 72 -0.93 4.33 4.24
N PHE A 73 -0.26 3.49 3.44
CA PHE A 73 1.16 3.66 3.19
C PHE A 73 1.42 3.54 1.68
N GLN A 74 2.61 3.96 1.25
CA GLN A 74 3.03 3.92 -0.14
C GLN A 74 3.92 2.72 -0.38
N SER A 75 3.65 1.98 -1.46
CA SER A 75 4.50 0.90 -1.97
C SER A 75 5.88 1.44 -2.36
N PHE A 76 6.82 0.55 -2.68
CA PHE A 76 8.14 0.96 -3.16
C PHE A 76 8.00 1.80 -4.43
N PRO A 77 8.65 2.98 -4.52
CA PRO A 77 8.70 3.72 -5.77
C PRO A 77 9.60 2.96 -6.75
N ILE A 78 9.12 2.79 -7.97
CA ILE A 78 9.91 2.25 -9.07
C ILE A 78 10.52 3.41 -9.86
N TRP A 79 11.82 3.33 -10.14
CA TRP A 79 12.47 4.26 -11.05
C TRP A 79 12.19 3.89 -12.51
N TYR A 80 12.14 4.88 -13.41
CA TYR A 80 11.82 4.69 -14.84
C TYR A 80 12.67 3.63 -15.56
N ASN A 81 13.91 3.42 -15.10
CA ASN A 81 14.86 2.46 -15.68
C ASN A 81 14.76 1.06 -15.07
N CYS A 82 13.84 0.82 -14.14
CA CYS A 82 13.67 -0.48 -13.53
C CYS A 82 12.71 -1.32 -14.38
N PRO A 83 13.12 -2.48 -14.92
CA PRO A 83 12.28 -3.33 -15.76
C PRO A 83 11.23 -4.14 -14.97
N LEU A 84 10.95 -3.77 -13.71
CA LEU A 84 9.99 -4.43 -12.85
C LEU A 84 8.70 -3.62 -12.74
N ASP A 85 7.59 -4.33 -12.54
CA ASP A 85 6.23 -3.76 -12.52
C ASP A 85 5.88 -3.04 -11.21
N GLY A 86 6.74 -3.16 -10.18
CA GLY A 86 6.49 -2.66 -8.84
C GLY A 86 5.43 -3.47 -8.15
N PHE A 87 4.29 -2.85 -7.83
CA PHE A 87 3.21 -3.52 -7.12
C PHE A 87 2.71 -4.72 -7.92
N LEU A 88 2.80 -5.90 -7.32
CA LEU A 88 2.44 -7.17 -7.97
C LEU A 88 1.08 -7.68 -7.50
N GLY A 89 0.73 -7.46 -6.23
CA GLY A 89 -0.58 -7.85 -5.74
C GLY A 89 -0.75 -7.87 -4.22
N ILE A 90 -1.96 -8.27 -3.81
CA ILE A 90 -2.33 -8.50 -2.41
C ILE A 90 -2.83 -9.94 -2.23
N THR A 91 -2.13 -10.69 -1.38
CA THR A 91 -2.55 -12.03 -0.96
C THR A 91 -3.16 -11.99 0.45
N VAL A 92 -4.30 -12.66 0.65
CA VAL A 92 -5.01 -12.70 1.96
C VAL A 92 -5.11 -14.14 2.45
N LYS A 93 -4.71 -14.38 3.71
CA LYS A 93 -4.83 -15.69 4.36
C LYS A 93 -5.26 -15.54 5.81
N GLY A 94 -6.51 -15.88 6.10
CA GLY A 94 -7.08 -15.76 7.44
C GLY A 94 -6.99 -14.33 7.97
N ARG A 95 -6.23 -14.13 9.05
CA ARG A 95 -6.03 -12.81 9.69
C ARG A 95 -4.81 -12.05 9.17
N TYR A 96 -4.27 -12.48 8.05
CA TYR A 96 -3.07 -11.93 7.45
C TYR A 96 -3.36 -11.44 6.04
N PHE A 97 -2.62 -10.41 5.65
CA PHE A 97 -2.47 -10.07 4.25
C PHE A 97 -1.01 -9.75 3.95
N THR A 98 -0.58 -10.04 2.74
CA THR A 98 0.75 -9.74 2.23
C THR A 98 0.62 -8.83 1.04
N ILE A 99 1.47 -7.82 1.00
CA ILE A 99 1.67 -6.97 -0.17
C ILE A 99 2.91 -7.50 -0.87
N GLU A 100 2.74 -7.81 -2.14
CA GLU A 100 3.75 -8.28 -3.05
C GLU A 100 4.12 -7.10 -3.94
N ASP A 101 5.39 -6.72 -3.88
CA ASP A 101 5.93 -5.55 -4.57
C ASP A 101 7.30 -5.90 -5.14
N SER A 102 7.84 -5.06 -5.99
CA SER A 102 9.16 -5.25 -6.57
C SER A 102 9.90 -3.94 -6.75
N TYR A 103 11.21 -3.97 -6.63
CA TYR A 103 12.04 -2.81 -6.89
C TYR A 103 13.40 -3.25 -7.43
N CYS A 104 14.10 -2.32 -8.08
CA CYS A 104 15.47 -2.57 -8.55
C CYS A 104 16.49 -2.15 -7.50
N ASP A 105 17.35 -3.09 -7.13
CA ASP A 105 18.65 -2.82 -6.51
C ASP A 105 19.73 -2.87 -7.59
N ILE A 106 20.90 -2.27 -7.36
CA ILE A 106 21.91 -1.93 -8.39
C ILE A 106 22.18 -3.07 -9.42
N ALA A 107 22.16 -4.34 -9.01
CA ALA A 107 22.35 -5.50 -9.88
C ALA A 107 21.17 -6.49 -9.92
N ASP A 108 20.20 -6.34 -9.00
CA ASP A 108 19.23 -7.39 -8.70
C ASP A 108 17.79 -6.88 -8.86
N ARG A 109 16.94 -7.76 -9.38
CA ARG A 109 15.50 -7.62 -9.29
C ARG A 109 15.06 -8.15 -7.94
N VAL A 110 14.51 -7.27 -7.10
CA VAL A 110 14.10 -7.63 -5.74
C VAL A 110 12.58 -7.71 -5.69
N TYR A 111 12.07 -8.85 -5.25
CA TYR A 111 10.65 -9.05 -4.95
C TYR A 111 10.48 -9.00 -3.44
N THR A 112 9.55 -8.20 -2.96
CA THR A 112 9.32 -8.00 -1.53
C THR A 112 7.98 -8.57 -1.10
N PHE A 113 7.96 -9.10 0.12
CA PHE A 113 6.79 -9.71 0.75
C PHE A 113 6.56 -9.04 2.10
N THR A 114 5.66 -8.06 2.15
CA THR A 114 5.34 -7.32 3.37
C THR A 114 4.04 -7.87 3.97
N THR A 115 4.16 -8.73 4.98
CA THR A 115 3.02 -9.39 5.62
C THR A 115 2.57 -8.65 6.87
N PHE A 116 1.27 -8.37 6.94
CA PHE A 116 0.60 -7.82 8.09
C PHE A 116 -0.29 -8.87 8.76
N ARG A 117 -0.44 -8.75 10.08
CA ARG A 117 -1.35 -9.58 10.88
C ARG A 117 -2.32 -8.68 11.64
N TYR A 118 -3.56 -9.11 11.77
CA TYR A 118 -4.52 -8.46 12.66
C TYR A 118 -4.21 -8.79 14.13
N ASP A 119 -4.01 -7.74 14.93
CA ASP A 119 -3.97 -7.80 16.38
C ASP A 119 -5.40 -7.68 16.94
N ALA A 120 -5.89 -8.74 17.57
CA ALA A 120 -7.26 -8.78 18.09
C ALA A 120 -7.45 -7.97 19.39
N ILE A 121 -6.37 -7.72 20.15
CA ILE A 121 -6.42 -6.98 21.41
C ILE A 121 -6.51 -5.49 21.11
N LYS A 122 -5.59 -5.01 20.26
CA LYS A 122 -5.52 -3.60 19.85
C LYS A 122 -6.45 -3.25 18.68
N LYS A 123 -7.02 -4.26 18.03
CA LYS A 123 -7.99 -4.15 16.92
C LYS A 123 -7.43 -3.41 15.69
N GLU A 124 -6.15 -3.61 15.40
CA GLU A 124 -5.43 -2.99 14.29
C GLU A 124 -4.49 -3.98 13.58
N PHE A 125 -3.97 -3.60 12.41
CA PHE A 125 -2.98 -4.40 11.69
C PHE A 125 -1.57 -3.98 12.05
N VAL A 126 -0.71 -4.96 12.20
CA VAL A 126 0.70 -4.78 12.53
C VAL A 126 1.56 -5.52 11.54
N LEU A 127 2.76 -4.98 11.29
CA LEU A 127 3.78 -5.67 10.50
C LEU A 127 4.14 -6.98 11.21
N HIS A 128 4.08 -8.08 10.48
CA HIS A 128 4.35 -9.42 11.00
C HIS A 128 5.64 -10.00 10.44
N ARG A 129 5.86 -9.82 9.14
CA ARG A 129 7.04 -10.33 8.44
C ARG A 129 7.38 -9.39 7.28
N TYR A 130 8.67 -9.23 7.04
CA TYR A 130 9.19 -8.67 5.80
C TYR A 130 10.18 -9.67 5.20
N GLY A 131 10.10 -9.90 3.90
CA GLY A 131 11.01 -10.79 3.18
C GLY A 131 11.30 -10.31 1.77
N GLU A 132 12.40 -10.81 1.23
CA GLU A 132 12.88 -10.51 -0.12
C GLU A 132 13.29 -11.81 -0.82
N SER A 133 12.97 -11.90 -2.11
CA SER A 133 13.60 -12.82 -3.04
C SER A 133 14.30 -12.03 -4.14
N TYR A 134 15.28 -12.64 -4.78
CA TYR A 134 16.22 -11.96 -5.66
C TYR A 134 16.37 -12.73 -6.96
N ILE A 135 16.48 -12.00 -8.07
CA ILE A 135 16.95 -12.53 -9.35
C ILE A 135 18.17 -11.70 -9.77
N ASP A 136 19.34 -12.33 -9.87
CA ASP A 136 20.53 -11.69 -10.46
C ASP A 136 20.28 -11.56 -11.96
N SER A 137 20.22 -10.32 -12.46
CA SER A 137 19.90 -10.08 -13.86
C SER A 137 20.99 -10.59 -14.83
N ARG A 138 22.20 -10.88 -14.33
CA ARG A 138 23.33 -11.39 -15.12
C ARG A 138 23.38 -12.92 -15.11
N GLU A 139 22.85 -13.55 -14.06
CA GLU A 139 22.78 -15.01 -13.90
C GLU A 139 21.37 -15.43 -13.41
N PRO A 140 20.31 -15.32 -14.24
CA PRO A 140 18.93 -15.52 -13.78
C PRO A 140 18.62 -16.93 -13.27
N GLU A 141 19.41 -17.93 -13.69
CA GLU A 141 19.28 -19.33 -13.27
C GLU A 141 19.94 -19.60 -11.90
N ARG A 142 20.68 -18.63 -11.36
CA ARG A 142 21.31 -18.77 -10.06
C ARG A 142 20.24 -18.79 -8.97
N ASP A 143 20.23 -19.88 -8.20
CA ASP A 143 19.37 -19.99 -7.02
C ASP A 143 19.90 -19.06 -5.91
N ILE A 144 19.11 -18.05 -5.56
CA ILE A 144 19.40 -17.11 -4.47
C ILE A 144 18.36 -17.35 -3.38
N PRO A 145 18.77 -17.77 -2.17
CA PRO A 145 17.82 -18.08 -1.12
C PRO A 145 17.03 -16.84 -0.71
N GLU A 146 15.71 -17.03 -0.54
CA GLU A 146 14.85 -16.01 0.04
C GLU A 146 15.31 -15.65 1.44
N LYS A 147 15.25 -14.36 1.76
CA LYS A 147 15.60 -13.85 3.07
C LYS A 147 14.37 -13.25 3.71
N SER A 148 14.19 -13.48 5.01
CA SER A 148 13.07 -12.87 5.72
C SER A 148 13.38 -12.59 7.18
N TYR A 149 12.63 -11.64 7.73
CA TYR A 149 12.63 -11.28 9.12
C TYR A 149 11.21 -11.37 9.69
N LEU A 150 11.05 -12.19 10.73
CA LEU A 150 9.86 -12.20 11.56
C LEU A 150 9.93 -11.02 12.52
N VAL A 151 9.05 -10.04 12.34
CA VAL A 151 9.08 -8.80 13.11
C VAL A 151 8.55 -9.06 14.52
N THR A 152 9.43 -8.87 15.51
CA THR A 152 9.09 -9.01 16.94
C THR A 152 8.59 -7.73 17.56
N GLU A 153 8.94 -6.59 16.97
CA GLU A 153 8.53 -5.27 17.42
C GLU A 153 7.08 -4.96 17.05
N TYR A 154 6.43 -4.13 17.87
CA TYR A 154 5.07 -3.68 17.59
C TYR A 154 5.07 -2.52 16.61
N ILE A 155 4.84 -2.81 15.32
CA ILE A 155 4.83 -1.78 14.26
C ILE A 155 3.44 -1.76 13.62
N PRO A 156 2.58 -0.76 13.93
CA PRO A 156 1.25 -0.68 13.33
C PRO A 156 1.35 -0.29 11.84
N PHE A 157 0.37 -0.72 11.05
CA PHE A 157 0.32 -0.51 9.59
C PHE A 157 0.62 0.94 9.19
N GLN A 158 0.05 1.90 9.90
CA GLN A 158 0.21 3.34 9.66
C GLN A 158 1.61 3.90 9.88
N LYS A 159 2.52 3.11 10.45
CA LYS A 159 3.92 3.48 10.68
C LYS A 159 4.88 2.81 9.69
N VAL A 160 4.38 1.90 8.85
CA VAL A 160 5.22 1.23 7.85
C VAL A 160 5.50 2.17 6.69
N THR A 161 6.77 2.27 6.33
CA THR A 161 7.28 3.01 5.17
C THR A 161 8.29 2.13 4.42
N ALA A 162 8.56 2.44 3.15
CA ALA A 162 9.61 1.76 2.39
C ALA A 162 10.98 1.82 3.11
N GLU A 163 11.34 2.98 3.66
CA GLU A 163 12.58 3.17 4.43
C GLU A 163 12.65 2.24 5.66
N LEU A 164 11.55 2.13 6.41
CA LEU A 164 11.47 1.21 7.55
C LEU A 164 11.70 -0.23 7.10
N LEU A 165 11.06 -0.66 6.01
CA LEU A 165 11.20 -2.02 5.48
C LEU A 165 12.64 -2.31 5.03
N LEU A 166 13.29 -1.39 4.32
CA LEU A 166 14.70 -1.51 3.94
C LEU A 166 15.60 -1.59 5.17
N GLY A 167 15.29 -0.84 6.23
CA GLY A 167 16.00 -0.92 7.51
C GLY A 167 15.89 -2.27 8.21
N LEU A 168 14.85 -3.07 7.94
CA LEU A 168 14.68 -4.41 8.52
C LEU A 168 15.58 -5.46 7.87
N LYS A 169 16.12 -5.20 6.68
CA LYS A 169 17.04 -6.11 5.96
C LYS A 169 18.24 -6.53 6.79
N LYS A 170 18.71 -5.66 7.69
CA LYS A 170 19.81 -5.96 8.63
C LYS A 170 19.53 -7.14 9.57
N ASN A 171 18.26 -7.52 9.71
CA ASN A 171 17.81 -8.62 10.57
C ASN A 171 17.44 -9.89 9.78
N PHE A 172 17.65 -9.89 8.46
CA PHE A 172 17.42 -11.07 7.64
C PHE A 172 18.27 -12.25 8.09
N LYS A 173 17.65 -13.42 8.07
CA LYS A 173 18.29 -14.71 8.28
C LYS A 173 18.50 -15.41 6.94
#